data_AF-A0A7V3H3Z6-F1
#
_entry.id   AF-A0A7V3H3Z6-F1
#
_cell.length_a   1.000
_cell.length_b   1.000
_cell.length_c   1.000
_cell.angle_alpha   90.00
_cell.angle_beta   90.00
_cell.angle_gamma   90.00
#
_symmetry.space_group_name_H-M   'P 1'
#
loop_
_entity.id
_entity.type
_entity.pdbx_description
1 polymer ?
#
loop_
_entity_poly.entity_id
_entity_poly.type
_entity_poly.pdbx_seq_one_letter_code
_entity_poly.pdbx_strand_id
1 'polypeptide(L)'
;MTVPSRPRRCVVCHRPLGAEENRWFPFCSERCRQVDLGRWLTEAYRIPGPPAARETEAAGREEGSAEEAGGEGDGGGGRAPTGGAG
;
A
#
# COMPACT_ATOMS: atom_id res chain seq x y z
N MET A 1 -1.29 -7.42 29.77
CA MET A 1 -0.44 -7.75 28.61
C MET A 1 -0.59 -9.24 28.33
N THR A 2 -1.27 -9.62 27.25
CA THR A 2 -1.51 -11.04 26.91
C THR A 2 -0.25 -11.62 26.26
N VAL A 3 0.26 -12.73 26.79
CA VAL A 3 1.41 -13.43 26.17
C VAL A 3 0.91 -14.21 24.95
N PRO A 4 1.43 -13.94 23.73
CA PRO A 4 1.01 -14.67 22.55
C PRO A 4 1.43 -16.14 22.65
N SER A 5 0.53 -17.03 22.25
CA SER A 5 0.78 -18.47 22.25
C SER A 5 1.83 -18.85 21.20
N ARG A 6 2.60 -19.89 21.50
CA ARG A 6 3.71 -20.34 20.64
C ARG A 6 3.16 -20.95 19.33
N PRO A 7 3.53 -20.46 18.12
CA PRO A 7 3.07 -21.03 16.86
C PRO A 7 3.41 -22.52 16.73
N ARG A 8 2.50 -23.29 16.13
CA ARG A 8 2.64 -24.76 15.90
C ARG A 8 3.13 -25.10 14.48
N ARG A 9 3.25 -24.10 13.61
CA ARG A 9 3.63 -24.23 12.20
C ARG A 9 4.70 -23.22 11.83
N CYS A 10 5.56 -23.60 10.89
CA CYS A 10 6.56 -22.71 10.33
C CYS A 10 5.89 -21.56 9.59
N VAL A 11 6.31 -20.32 9.86
CA VAL A 11 5.74 -19.12 9.22
C VAL A 11 6.09 -18.98 7.74
N VAL A 12 7.11 -19.70 7.25
CA VAL A 12 7.59 -19.63 5.86
C VAL A 12 6.98 -20.70 4.96
N CYS A 13 6.85 -21.93 5.46
CA CYS A 13 6.40 -23.08 4.65
C CYS A 13 5.23 -23.85 5.25
N HIS A 14 4.72 -23.44 6.42
CA HIS A 14 3.54 -23.98 7.09
C HIS A 14 3.62 -25.47 7.53
N ARG A 15 4.79 -26.10 7.38
CA ARG A 15 5.06 -27.43 7.96
C ARG A 15 4.97 -27.39 9.49
N PRO A 16 4.59 -28.49 10.14
CA PRO A 16 4.61 -28.61 11.59
C PRO A 16 5.99 -28.26 12.15
N LEU A 17 6.02 -27.48 13.22
CA LEU A 17 7.26 -27.29 13.98
C LEU A 17 7.53 -28.57 14.78
N GLY A 18 8.80 -28.99 14.81
CA GLY A 18 9.25 -30.12 15.63
C GLY A 18 9.17 -29.83 17.13
N ALA A 19 9.85 -30.64 17.93
CA ALA A 19 9.90 -30.53 19.39
C ALA A 19 10.14 -29.10 19.90
N GLU A 20 9.72 -28.82 21.14
CA GLU A 20 9.76 -27.47 21.74
C GLU A 20 11.16 -26.83 21.75
N GLU A 21 12.22 -27.64 21.69
CA GLU A 21 13.63 -27.25 21.67
C GLU A 21 14.21 -27.00 20.27
N ASN A 22 13.36 -26.90 19.23
CA ASN A 22 13.83 -26.54 17.91
C ASN A 22 14.56 -25.18 17.92
N ARG A 23 15.89 -25.22 17.77
CA ARG A 23 16.78 -24.04 17.72
C ARG A 23 16.46 -23.03 16.62
N TRP A 24 15.70 -23.45 15.60
CA TRP A 24 15.29 -22.61 14.48
C TRP A 24 13.92 -21.98 14.66
N PHE A 25 13.27 -22.18 15.80
CA PHE A 25 11.97 -21.58 16.10
C PHE A 25 12.00 -20.04 15.83
N PRO A 26 11.00 -19.46 15.13
CA PRO A 26 9.69 -20.01 14.72
C PRO A 26 9.66 -20.74 13.35
N PHE A 27 10.82 -21.17 12.84
CA PHE A 27 10.96 -21.87 11.55
C PHE A 27 11.20 -23.37 11.73
N CYS A 28 10.87 -24.20 10.72
CA CYS A 28 11.11 -25.65 10.80
C CYS A 28 12.57 -26.06 10.55
N SER A 29 13.40 -25.17 9.99
CA SER A 29 14.80 -25.45 9.64
C SER A 29 15.58 -24.16 9.36
N GLU A 30 16.91 -24.28 9.31
CA GLU A 30 17.81 -23.19 8.89
C GLU A 30 17.45 -22.63 7.52
N ARG A 31 17.11 -23.50 6.56
CA ARG A 31 16.68 -23.10 5.21
C ARG A 31 15.51 -22.12 5.28
N CYS A 32 14.50 -22.39 6.11
CA CYS A 32 13.35 -21.49 6.22
C CYS A 32 13.73 -20.16 6.88
N ARG A 33 14.65 -20.15 7.85
CA ARG A 33 15.21 -18.91 8.42
C ARG A 33 15.88 -18.05 7.35
N GLN A 34 16.70 -18.67 6.48
CA GLN A 34 17.39 -17.97 5.40
C GLN A 34 16.43 -17.47 4.31
N VAL A 35 15.38 -18.24 3.97
CA VAL A 35 14.35 -17.80 3.02
C VAL A 35 13.61 -16.57 3.55
N ASP A 36 13.25 -16.55 4.83
CA ASP A 36 12.60 -15.40 5.45
C ASP A 36 13.50 -14.16 5.36
N LEU A 37 14.77 -14.31 5.74
CA LEU A 37 15.77 -13.24 5.59
C LEU A 37 15.88 -12.75 4.14
N GLY A 38 15.89 -13.65 3.17
CA GLY A 38 15.89 -13.30 1.75
C GLY A 38 14.68 -12.46 1.35
N ARG A 39 13.47 -12.78 1.86
CA ARG A 39 12.26 -11.98 1.61
C ARG A 39 12.35 -10.57 2.20
N TRP A 40 13.00 -10.41 3.35
CA TRP A 40 13.29 -9.09 3.91
C TRP A 40 14.25 -8.30 3.04
N LEU A 41 15.38 -8.90 2.65
CA LEU A 41 16.43 -8.23 1.87
C LEU A 41 15.99 -7.88 0.44
N THR A 42 14.99 -8.59 -0.09
CA THR A 42 14.42 -8.35 -1.42
C THR A 42 13.17 -7.49 -1.40
N GLU A 43 12.83 -6.90 -0.24
CA GLU A 43 11.64 -6.06 -0.06
C GLU A 43 10.32 -6.78 -0.47
N ALA A 44 10.31 -8.11 -0.39
CA ALA A 44 9.14 -8.92 -0.72
C ALA A 44 8.02 -8.75 0.33
N TYR A 45 8.38 -8.41 1.57
CA TYR A 45 7.42 -8.03 2.60
C TYR A 45 7.04 -6.55 2.45
N ARG A 46 5.81 -6.30 2.01
CA ARG A 46 5.23 -4.95 1.84
C ARG A 46 3.88 -4.85 2.51
N ILE A 47 3.62 -3.71 3.14
CA ILE A 47 2.29 -3.37 3.66
C ILE A 47 1.61 -2.51 2.59
N PRO A 48 0.47 -2.94 2.04
CA PRO A 48 -0.32 -2.08 1.16
C PRO A 48 -0.72 -0.81 1.91
N GLY A 49 -0.38 0.35 1.35
CA GLY A 49 -0.79 1.66 1.87
C GLY A 49 -1.50 2.48 0.79
N PRO A 50 -2.17 3.58 1.17
CA PRO A 50 -2.64 4.56 0.20
C PRO A 50 -1.45 5.06 -0.64
N PRO A 51 -1.68 5.50 -1.89
CA PRO A 51 -0.62 6.08 -2.69
C PRO A 51 0.08 7.19 -1.89
N ALA A 52 1.41 7.16 -1.85
CA ALA A 52 2.17 8.21 -1.22
C ALA A 52 1.74 9.54 -1.86
N ALA A 53 1.38 10.53 -1.04
CA ALA A 53 1.23 11.88 -1.53
C ALA A 53 2.57 12.26 -2.17
N ARG A 54 2.58 12.47 -3.48
CA ARG A 54 3.74 12.98 -4.18
C ARG A 54 4.15 14.29 -3.50
N GLU A 55 5.42 14.42 -3.13
CA GLU A 55 6.01 15.70 -2.74
C GLU A 55 6.11 16.58 -3.99
N THR A 56 4.97 17.00 -4.53
CA THR A 56 4.90 18.16 -5.41
C THR A 56 4.60 19.34 -4.51
N GLU A 57 5.65 20.06 -4.12
CA GLU A 57 5.67 21.48 -3.75
C GLU A 57 4.34 22.01 -3.18
N ALA A 58 4.11 21.77 -1.89
CA ALA A 58 3.08 22.47 -1.12
C ALA A 58 3.59 22.76 0.29
N ALA A 59 4.80 23.34 0.36
CA ALA A 59 5.26 24.11 1.49
C ALA A 59 5.48 25.55 1.01
N GLY A 60 4.41 26.35 1.00
CA GLY A 60 4.47 27.78 0.74
C GLY A 60 3.28 28.33 -0.04
N ARG A 61 2.20 28.68 0.67
CA ARG A 61 1.49 29.98 0.60
C ARG A 61 0.09 29.85 1.20
N GLU A 62 -0.05 30.22 2.47
CA GLU A 62 -1.26 30.86 2.95
C GLU A 62 -1.02 32.37 2.86
N GLU A 63 -1.64 33.05 1.88
CA GLU A 63 -1.99 34.46 1.97
C GLU A 63 -3.00 34.76 0.86
N GLY A 64 -4.22 35.11 1.28
CA GLY A 64 -5.31 35.43 0.37
C GLY A 64 -5.08 36.70 -0.42
N SER A 65 -5.73 36.78 -1.57
CA SER A 65 -6.45 37.99 -2.02
C SER A 65 -7.37 37.58 -3.14
N ALA A 66 -8.66 37.80 -2.94
CA ALA A 66 -9.61 37.88 -4.02
C ALA A 66 -9.33 39.18 -4.77
N GLU A 67 -8.93 39.09 -6.04
CA GLU A 67 -9.09 40.19 -7.00
C GLU A 67 -9.49 39.60 -8.36
N GLU A 68 -10.78 39.76 -8.62
CA GLU A 68 -11.48 39.61 -9.88
C GLU A 68 -10.92 40.60 -10.93
N ALA A 69 -10.68 40.13 -12.17
CA ALA A 69 -10.87 40.95 -13.37
C ALA A 69 -10.90 40.11 -14.65
N GLY A 70 -12.11 39.79 -15.11
CA GLY A 70 -12.58 40.10 -16.47
C GLY A 70 -12.08 39.28 -17.65
N GLY A 71 -13.00 38.56 -18.30
CA GLY A 71 -12.78 37.98 -19.62
C GLY A 71 -14.02 37.29 -20.20
N GLU A 72 -15.11 38.05 -20.35
CA GLU A 72 -16.33 37.68 -21.08
C GLU A 72 -15.98 37.18 -22.49
N GLY A 73 -16.54 36.03 -22.89
CA GLY A 73 -16.35 35.43 -24.21
C GLY A 73 -17.60 34.68 -24.65
N ASP A 74 -18.62 35.45 -25.02
CA ASP A 74 -19.84 35.00 -25.69
C ASP A 74 -19.51 34.33 -27.04
N GLY A 75 -20.08 33.15 -27.28
CA GLY A 75 -19.84 32.40 -28.50
C GLY A 75 -20.70 31.15 -28.58
N GLY A 76 -22.02 31.34 -28.63
CA GLY A 76 -23.00 30.27 -28.70
C GLY A 76 -22.96 29.45 -30.00
N GLY A 77 -23.70 28.33 -29.98
CA GLY A 77 -24.29 27.78 -31.20
C GLY A 77 -24.40 26.27 -31.31
N GLY A 78 -25.41 25.68 -30.67
CA GLY A 78 -26.25 24.57 -31.19
C GLY A 78 -25.58 23.21 -31.46
N ARG A 79 -26.25 22.05 -31.45
CA ARG A 79 -27.63 21.58 -31.26
C ARG A 79 -27.51 20.09 -30.96
N ALA A 80 -28.41 19.54 -30.15
CA ALA A 80 -28.64 18.09 -30.10
C ALA A 80 -29.24 17.59 -31.43
N PRO A 81 -29.16 16.28 -31.70
CA PRO A 81 -30.39 15.52 -31.45
C PRO A 81 -30.18 14.15 -30.81
N THR A 82 -31.31 13.69 -30.31
CA THR A 82 -31.65 12.50 -29.56
C THR A 82 -31.68 11.21 -30.39
N GLY A 83 -31.31 10.10 -29.76
CA GLY A 83 -32.08 8.85 -29.82
C GLY A 83 -31.53 7.70 -30.68
N GLY A 84 -31.74 6.47 -30.19
CA GLY A 84 -31.73 5.26 -31.03
C GLY A 84 -31.26 4.00 -30.31
N ALA A 85 -32.14 3.38 -29.52
CA ALA A 85 -31.99 2.01 -29.04
C ALA A 85 -32.09 1.00 -30.19
N GLY A 86 -31.35 -0.11 -30.08
CA GLY A 86 -31.45 -1.31 -30.90
C GLY A 86 -30.75 -2.47 -30.21
#